data_AF-A0A1V4TQ00-F1
#
_entry.id   AF-A0A1V4TQ00-F1
#
_cell.length_a   1.000
_cell.length_b   1.000
_cell.length_c   1.000
_cell.angle_alpha   90.00
_cell.angle_beta   90.00
_cell.angle_gamma   90.00
#
_symmetry.space_group_name_H-M   'P 1'
#
loop_
_entity.id
_entity.type
_entity.pdbx_description
1 polymer ?
#
loop_
_entity_poly.entity_id
_entity_poly.type
_entity_poly.pdbx_seq_one_letter_code
_entity_poly.pdbx_strand_id
1 'polypeptide(L)'
;MVGESFEYTKEAVVGKWAKWVMLVIATILLALPLMGYVMKVLRGEKPAPEVEDWGTLFIDGIKYLIVMIIWMIPVIIVYAIIFVVMFAGAMTGDPTAAMAAVGTMMIGLLVVFVLAVIIGLFAMIGVVRFARTGSIGEAFNFSAILATIAKIGWVPYIIALVVLIICGVVFGIVVAILMMIPVIGWLAYLFLIAPWYIFVARYVCQLYDSAGA
;
A
#
# COMPACT_ATOMS: atom_id res chain seq x y z
N MET A 1 -6.66 -9.75 -38.40
CA MET A 1 -7.21 -9.02 -37.22
C MET A 1 -6.94 -9.76 -35.93
N VAL A 2 -7.80 -10.62 -35.37
CA VAL A 2 -7.56 -11.19 -34.02
C VAL A 2 -6.30 -12.07 -33.93
N GLY A 3 -6.10 -13.00 -34.88
CA GLY A 3 -4.90 -13.85 -34.89
C GLY A 3 -3.60 -13.05 -35.10
N GLU A 4 -3.67 -12.01 -35.92
CA GLU A 4 -2.55 -11.11 -36.19
C GLU A 4 -2.22 -10.21 -34.99
N SER A 5 -3.25 -9.67 -34.31
CA SER A 5 -3.09 -8.92 -33.06
C SER A 5 -2.52 -9.80 -31.94
N PHE A 6 -2.89 -11.09 -31.89
CA PHE A 6 -2.35 -12.04 -30.93
C PHE A 6 -0.87 -12.34 -31.20
N GLU A 7 -0.50 -12.66 -32.44
CA GLU A 7 0.90 -12.91 -32.81
C GLU A 7 1.78 -11.66 -32.61
N TYR A 8 1.27 -10.47 -32.94
CA TYR A 8 1.96 -9.21 -32.66
C TYR A 8 2.20 -9.00 -31.15
N THR A 9 1.17 -9.24 -30.33
CA THR A 9 1.27 -9.11 -28.87
C THR A 9 2.26 -10.12 -28.30
N LYS A 10 2.21 -11.36 -28.76
CA LYS A 10 3.15 -12.43 -28.37
C LYS A 10 4.58 -12.08 -28.75
N GLU A 11 4.83 -11.55 -29.95
CA GLU A 11 6.16 -11.08 -30.35
C GLU A 11 6.65 -9.92 -29.45
N ALA A 12 5.77 -8.96 -29.15
CA ALA A 12 6.11 -7.81 -28.31
C ALA A 12 6.37 -8.18 -26.85
N VAL A 13 5.58 -9.07 -26.26
CA VAL A 13 5.65 -9.45 -24.84
C VAL A 13 6.68 -10.56 -24.61
N VAL A 14 6.64 -11.62 -25.42
CA VAL A 14 7.47 -12.81 -25.24
C VAL A 14 8.76 -12.70 -26.05
N GLY A 15 8.68 -12.28 -27.32
CA GLY A 15 9.84 -12.13 -28.19
C GLY A 15 10.77 -10.98 -27.79
N LYS A 16 10.22 -9.91 -27.18
CA LYS A 16 10.96 -8.72 -26.73
C LYS A 16 10.83 -8.51 -25.21
N TRP A 17 10.77 -9.60 -24.44
CA TRP A 17 10.48 -9.60 -23.00
C TRP A 17 11.30 -8.59 -22.19
N ALA A 18 12.59 -8.41 -22.46
CA ALA A 18 13.42 -7.43 -21.75
C ALA A 18 12.95 -5.97 -21.96
N LYS A 19 12.53 -5.62 -23.18
CA LYS A 19 11.96 -4.30 -23.50
C LYS A 19 10.57 -4.13 -22.89
N TRP A 20 9.80 -5.21 -22.86
CA TRP A 20 8.48 -5.22 -22.24
C TRP A 20 8.56 -5.05 -20.71
N VAL A 21 9.52 -5.71 -20.06
CA VAL A 21 9.85 -5.48 -18.64
C VAL A 21 10.26 -4.02 -18.41
N MET A 22 11.09 -3.43 -19.27
CA MET A 22 11.39 -2.00 -19.18
C MET A 22 10.16 -1.10 -19.36
N LEU A 23 9.20 -1.48 -20.21
CA LEU A 23 7.93 -0.76 -20.39
C LEU A 23 7.02 -0.87 -19.16
N VAL A 24 6.94 -2.05 -18.54
CA VAL A 24 6.23 -2.24 -17.26
C VAL A 24 6.90 -1.41 -16.16
N ILE A 25 8.23 -1.44 -16.09
CA ILE A 25 9.01 -0.60 -15.18
C ILE A 25 8.70 0.88 -15.46
N ALA A 26 8.63 1.33 -16.73
CA ALA A 26 8.25 2.68 -17.14
C ALA A 26 6.81 3.07 -16.78
N THR A 27 5.90 2.11 -16.77
CA THR A 27 4.49 2.32 -16.40
C THR A 27 4.33 2.42 -14.87
N ILE A 28 5.05 1.58 -14.13
CA ILE A 28 5.10 1.61 -12.65
C ILE A 28 5.90 2.83 -12.16
N LEU A 29 6.86 3.32 -12.95
CA LEU A 29 7.74 4.47 -12.70
C LEU A 29 7.00 5.79 -12.42
N LEU A 30 5.71 5.92 -12.75
CA LEU A 30 4.92 7.11 -12.40
C LEU A 30 4.63 7.22 -10.89
N ALA A 31 4.57 6.10 -10.17
CA ALA A 31 4.23 6.08 -8.73
C ALA A 31 5.44 5.88 -7.81
N LEU A 32 6.49 5.20 -8.28
CA LEU A 32 7.65 4.85 -7.44
C LEU A 32 8.45 6.06 -6.93
N PRO A 33 8.73 7.11 -7.72
CA PRO A 33 9.44 8.29 -7.23
C PRO A 33 8.69 8.99 -6.09
N LEU A 34 7.35 8.98 -6.10
CA LEU A 34 6.55 9.52 -5.00
C LEU A 34 6.74 8.69 -3.71
N MET A 35 6.82 7.37 -3.81
CA MET A 35 7.12 6.51 -2.66
C MET A 35 8.55 6.73 -2.14
N GLY A 36 9.50 6.97 -3.04
CA GLY A 36 10.85 7.39 -2.65
C GLY A 36 10.88 8.76 -1.96
N TYR A 37 10.03 9.68 -2.39
CA TYR A 37 9.87 10.97 -1.73
C TYR A 37 9.25 10.80 -0.34
N VAL A 38 8.24 9.94 -0.21
CA VAL A 38 7.68 9.53 1.09
C VAL A 38 8.77 8.97 2.01
N MET A 39 9.71 8.18 1.48
CA MET A 39 10.86 7.69 2.25
C MET A 39 11.75 8.83 2.78
N LYS A 40 12.03 9.87 1.98
CA LYS A 40 12.73 11.09 2.45
C LYS A 40 11.95 11.81 3.56
N VAL A 41 10.62 11.90 3.45
CA VAL A 41 9.77 12.48 4.50
C VAL A 41 9.80 11.64 5.79
N LEU A 42 9.75 10.31 5.67
CA LEU A 42 9.78 9.38 6.80
C LEU A 42 11.16 9.33 7.48
N ARG A 43 12.24 9.68 6.76
CA ARG A 43 13.57 9.95 7.33
C ARG A 43 13.62 11.18 8.23
N GLY A 44 12.56 12.00 8.23
CA GLY A 44 12.44 13.18 9.07
C GLY A 44 13.15 14.41 8.55
N GLU A 45 13.46 14.46 7.25
CA GLU A 45 14.08 15.61 6.58
C GLU A 45 13.25 16.91 6.80
N LYS A 46 13.96 18.01 7.07
CA LYS A 46 13.42 19.36 7.30
C LYS A 46 14.37 20.39 6.66
N PRO A 47 13.92 21.33 5.80
CA PRO A 47 12.54 21.54 5.31
C PRO A 47 12.04 20.38 4.42
N ALA A 48 10.85 20.52 3.80
CA ALA A 48 10.33 19.47 2.91
C ALA A 48 11.40 19.10 1.86
N PRO A 49 11.63 17.80 1.58
CA PRO A 49 12.69 17.39 0.66
C PRO A 49 12.51 18.00 -0.72
N GLU A 50 13.62 18.28 -1.40
CA GLU A 50 13.57 18.67 -2.81
C GLU A 50 13.28 17.45 -3.69
N VAL A 51 12.56 17.67 -4.80
CA VAL A 51 12.25 16.62 -5.81
C VAL A 51 13.42 16.44 -6.77
N GLU A 52 14.56 16.10 -6.18
CA GLU A 52 15.83 15.87 -6.86
C GLU A 52 16.30 14.42 -6.61
N ASP A 53 17.35 14.01 -7.34
CA ASP A 53 17.91 12.66 -7.28
C ASP A 53 16.91 11.56 -7.66
N TRP A 54 16.31 11.69 -8.83
CA TRP A 54 15.31 10.74 -9.37
C TRP A 54 15.76 9.27 -9.31
N GLY A 55 17.06 8.99 -9.49
CA GLY A 55 17.61 7.64 -9.33
C GLY A 55 17.47 7.10 -7.90
N THR A 56 17.76 7.93 -6.90
CA THR A 56 17.62 7.58 -5.48
C THR A 56 16.14 7.46 -5.09
N LEU A 57 15.30 8.40 -5.52
CA LEU A 57 13.84 8.34 -5.31
C LEU A 57 13.26 7.04 -5.88
N PHE A 58 13.71 6.64 -7.06
CA PHE A 58 13.27 5.39 -7.67
C PHE A 58 13.69 4.16 -6.86
N ILE A 59 14.97 4.06 -6.49
CA ILE A 59 15.49 2.93 -5.71
C ILE A 59 14.79 2.84 -4.34
N ASP A 60 14.62 3.97 -3.65
CA ASP A 60 13.94 4.02 -2.37
C ASP A 60 12.45 3.67 -2.51
N GLY A 61 11.81 4.09 -3.61
CA GLY A 61 10.44 3.70 -3.95
C GLY A 61 10.28 2.19 -4.16
N ILE A 62 11.22 1.55 -4.86
CA ILE A 62 11.24 0.09 -5.01
C ILE A 62 11.36 -0.59 -3.65
N LYS A 63 12.30 -0.15 -2.81
CA LYS A 63 12.49 -0.74 -1.48
C LYS A 63 11.25 -0.56 -0.60
N TYR A 64 10.63 0.62 -0.63
CA TYR A 64 9.35 0.88 0.05
C TYR A 64 8.28 -0.10 -0.43
N LEU A 65 8.12 -0.27 -1.74
CA LEU A 65 7.14 -1.19 -2.31
C LEU A 65 7.40 -2.64 -1.88
N ILE A 66 8.65 -3.10 -1.90
CA ILE A 66 9.04 -4.44 -1.43
C ILE A 66 8.64 -4.61 0.04
N VAL A 67 8.95 -3.63 0.89
CA VAL A 67 8.60 -3.68 2.32
C VAL A 67 7.09 -3.79 2.51
N MET A 68 6.31 -2.97 1.80
CA MET A 68 4.85 -3.00 1.86
C MET A 68 4.26 -4.31 1.35
N ILE A 69 4.81 -4.88 0.26
CA ILE A 69 4.39 -6.18 -0.26
C ILE A 69 4.62 -7.27 0.80
N ILE A 70 5.79 -7.31 1.43
CA ILE A 70 6.10 -8.31 2.46
C ILE A 70 5.13 -8.19 3.64
N TRP A 71 4.84 -6.97 4.10
CA TRP A 71 3.83 -6.73 5.14
C TRP A 71 2.44 -7.24 4.74
N MET A 72 2.08 -7.16 3.46
CA MET A 72 0.79 -7.62 2.95
C MET A 72 0.69 -9.13 2.70
N ILE A 73 1.80 -9.88 2.67
CA ILE A 73 1.80 -11.33 2.40
C ILE A 73 0.80 -12.10 3.29
N PRO A 74 0.78 -11.92 4.63
CA PRO A 74 -0.17 -12.64 5.48
C PRO A 74 -1.63 -12.35 5.13
N VAL A 75 -1.96 -11.08 4.84
CA VAL A 75 -3.30 -10.64 4.44
C VAL A 75 -3.70 -11.29 3.11
N ILE A 76 -2.79 -11.29 2.14
CA ILE A 76 -3.00 -11.88 0.81
C ILE A 76 -3.22 -13.39 0.92
N ILE A 77 -2.43 -14.10 1.74
CA ILE A 77 -2.58 -15.55 1.94
C ILE A 77 -3.97 -15.88 2.50
N VAL A 78 -4.39 -15.19 3.57
CA VAL A 78 -5.69 -15.43 4.20
C VAL A 78 -6.83 -15.10 3.24
N TYR A 79 -6.72 -13.97 2.52
CA TYR A 79 -7.69 -13.59 1.50
C TYR A 79 -7.79 -14.64 0.38
N ALA A 80 -6.66 -15.15 -0.11
CA ALA A 80 -6.62 -16.19 -1.15
C ALA A 80 -7.28 -17.49 -0.69
N ILE A 81 -7.06 -17.91 0.56
CA ILE A 81 -7.71 -19.10 1.14
C ILE A 81 -9.23 -18.94 1.14
N ILE A 82 -9.73 -17.80 1.63
CA ILE A 82 -11.18 -17.51 1.65
C ILE A 82 -11.75 -17.48 0.24
N PHE A 83 -11.03 -16.88 -0.69
CA PHE A 83 -11.45 -16.79 -2.09
C PHE A 83 -11.53 -18.18 -2.75
N VAL A 84 -10.56 -19.06 -2.51
CA VAL A 84 -10.57 -20.44 -3.02
C VAL A 84 -11.75 -21.24 -2.47
N VAL A 85 -12.02 -21.15 -1.16
CA VAL A 85 -13.17 -21.83 -0.53
C VAL A 85 -14.49 -21.33 -1.13
N MET A 86 -14.62 -20.02 -1.31
CA MET A 86 -15.80 -19.42 -1.93
C MET A 86 -15.99 -19.90 -3.37
N PHE A 87 -14.92 -19.85 -4.17
CA PHE A 87 -14.94 -20.26 -5.56
C PHE A 87 -15.29 -21.75 -5.72
N ALA A 88 -14.71 -22.61 -4.87
CA ALA A 88 -15.02 -24.03 -4.86
C ALA A 88 -16.50 -24.29 -4.55
N GLY A 89 -17.07 -23.61 -3.55
CA GLY A 89 -18.49 -23.73 -3.20
C GLY A 89 -19.42 -23.29 -4.33
N ALA A 90 -19.09 -22.20 -5.02
CA ALA A 90 -19.86 -21.71 -6.18
C ALA A 90 -19.82 -22.66 -7.38
N MET A 91 -18.74 -23.44 -7.55
CA MET A 91 -18.57 -24.39 -8.66
C MET A 91 -19.30 -25.73 -8.46
N THR A 92 -19.85 -26.00 -7.28
CA THR A 92 -20.54 -27.26 -7.00
C THR A 92 -21.90 -27.39 -7.70
N GLY A 93 -22.51 -26.28 -8.13
CA GLY A 93 -23.86 -26.27 -8.68
C GLY A 93 -24.98 -26.52 -7.66
N ASP A 94 -24.63 -26.73 -6.38
CA ASP A 94 -25.59 -26.86 -5.29
C ASP A 94 -25.91 -25.47 -4.69
N PRO A 95 -27.18 -25.02 -4.75
CA PRO A 95 -27.59 -23.75 -4.15
C PRO A 95 -27.27 -23.63 -2.65
N THR A 96 -27.27 -24.76 -1.92
CA THR A 96 -26.96 -24.79 -0.48
C THR A 96 -25.48 -24.53 -0.24
N ALA A 97 -24.60 -25.20 -0.99
CA ALA A 97 -23.16 -24.96 -0.95
C ALA A 97 -22.80 -23.55 -1.43
N ALA A 98 -23.49 -23.01 -2.44
CA ALA A 98 -23.30 -21.64 -2.90
C ALA A 98 -23.69 -20.62 -1.82
N MET A 99 -24.81 -20.82 -1.13
CA MET A 99 -25.23 -19.99 0.01
C MET A 99 -24.24 -20.06 1.18
N ALA A 100 -23.74 -21.25 1.50
CA ALA A 100 -22.72 -21.44 2.54
C ALA A 100 -21.39 -20.74 2.17
N ALA A 101 -21.02 -20.74 0.88
CA ALA A 101 -19.83 -20.05 0.37
C ALA A 101 -19.93 -18.52 0.54
N VAL A 102 -21.11 -17.94 0.31
CA VAL A 102 -21.37 -16.51 0.57
C VAL A 102 -21.25 -16.19 2.06
N GLY A 103 -21.82 -17.02 2.93
CA GLY A 103 -21.68 -16.85 4.39
C GLY A 103 -20.22 -16.91 4.85
N THR A 104 -19.46 -17.86 4.30
CA THR A 104 -18.01 -17.99 4.55
C THR A 104 -17.24 -16.77 4.08
N MET A 105 -17.60 -16.19 2.93
CA MET A 105 -16.99 -14.96 2.43
C MET A 105 -17.22 -13.78 3.36
N MET A 106 -18.44 -13.58 3.88
CA MET A 106 -18.74 -12.45 4.77
C MET A 106 -17.93 -12.51 6.07
N ILE A 107 -17.87 -13.68 6.69
CA ILE A 107 -17.06 -13.90 7.90
C ILE A 107 -15.56 -13.79 7.55
N GLY A 108 -15.15 -14.38 6.44
CA GLY A 108 -13.77 -14.32 5.96
C GLY A 108 -13.29 -12.89 5.70
N LEU A 109 -14.11 -12.05 5.09
CA LEU A 109 -13.79 -10.64 4.86
C LEU A 109 -13.61 -9.86 6.17
N LEU A 110 -14.41 -10.18 7.20
CA LEU A 110 -14.21 -9.60 8.53
C LEU A 110 -12.86 -10.03 9.12
N VAL A 111 -12.49 -11.30 8.99
CA VAL A 111 -11.18 -11.82 9.44
C VAL A 111 -10.03 -11.14 8.70
N VAL A 112 -10.12 -11.03 7.37
CA VAL A 112 -9.12 -10.33 6.54
C VAL A 112 -9.01 -8.87 6.94
N PHE A 113 -10.14 -8.19 7.18
CA PHE A 113 -10.17 -6.80 7.62
C PHE A 113 -9.45 -6.62 8.96
N VAL A 114 -9.79 -7.44 9.97
CA VAL A 114 -9.12 -7.39 11.29
C VAL A 114 -7.63 -7.65 11.14
N LEU A 115 -7.24 -8.65 10.35
CA LEU A 115 -5.83 -8.96 10.10
C LEU A 115 -5.11 -7.78 9.41
N ALA A 116 -5.73 -7.17 8.40
CA ALA A 116 -5.18 -6.02 7.69
C ALA A 116 -4.99 -4.81 8.61
N VAL A 117 -5.94 -4.56 9.51
CA VAL A 117 -5.81 -3.52 10.53
C VAL A 117 -4.63 -3.81 11.44
N ILE A 118 -4.54 -5.02 12.01
CA ILE A 118 -3.44 -5.42 12.90
C ILE A 118 -2.09 -5.25 12.20
N ILE A 119 -1.95 -5.80 10.98
CA ILE A 119 -0.75 -5.68 10.17
C ILE A 119 -0.42 -4.21 9.89
N GLY A 120 -1.42 -3.40 9.57
CA GLY A 120 -1.28 -1.96 9.33
C GLY A 120 -0.70 -1.20 10.53
N LEU A 121 -1.08 -1.58 11.77
CA LEU A 121 -0.51 -1.00 12.99
C LEU A 121 1.02 -1.17 13.00
N PHE A 122 1.49 -2.41 12.80
CA PHE A 122 2.93 -2.68 12.83
C PHE A 122 3.66 -2.12 11.61
N ALA A 123 3.07 -2.26 10.42
CA ALA A 123 3.67 -1.81 9.17
C ALA A 123 3.96 -0.31 9.17
N MET A 124 3.08 0.51 9.75
CA MET A 124 3.26 1.95 9.83
C MET A 124 4.58 2.34 10.51
N ILE A 125 4.87 1.74 11.67
CA ILE A 125 6.11 1.98 12.40
C ILE A 125 7.29 1.26 11.75
N GLY A 126 7.08 0.04 11.22
CA GLY A 126 8.11 -0.71 10.51
C GLY A 126 8.70 0.07 9.33
N VAL A 127 7.85 0.67 8.50
CA VAL A 127 8.31 1.47 7.35
C VAL A 127 9.11 2.71 7.79
N VAL A 128 8.72 3.36 8.89
CA VAL A 128 9.52 4.48 9.45
C VAL A 128 10.89 3.97 9.92
N ARG A 129 10.94 2.84 10.64
CA ARG A 129 12.21 2.25 11.09
C ARG A 129 13.11 1.91 9.91
N PHE A 130 12.54 1.34 8.85
CA PHE A 130 13.27 1.13 7.60
C PHE A 130 13.83 2.43 7.02
N ALA A 131 13.01 3.48 6.95
CA ALA A 131 13.43 4.79 6.46
C ALA A 131 14.58 5.37 7.29
N ARG A 132 14.50 5.28 8.63
CA ARG A 132 15.48 5.85 9.58
C ARG A 132 16.78 5.06 9.69
N THR A 133 16.72 3.74 9.55
CA THR A 133 17.90 2.87 9.71
C THR A 133 18.57 2.51 8.39
N GLY A 134 17.86 2.66 7.26
CA GLY A 134 18.31 2.24 5.94
C GLY A 134 18.31 0.72 5.72
N SER A 135 17.89 -0.08 6.71
CA SER A 135 17.87 -1.54 6.65
C SER A 135 16.46 -2.09 6.47
N ILE A 136 16.23 -2.87 5.41
CA ILE A 136 14.93 -3.53 5.16
C ILE A 136 14.55 -4.45 6.32
N GLY A 137 15.51 -5.10 6.97
CA GLY A 137 15.25 -5.99 8.11
C GLY A 137 14.60 -5.26 9.30
N GLU A 138 14.94 -3.99 9.50
CA GLU A 138 14.34 -3.16 10.56
C GLU A 138 12.87 -2.85 10.29
N ALA A 139 12.40 -2.99 9.04
CA ALA A 139 10.99 -2.89 8.72
C ALA A 139 10.12 -3.97 9.37
N PHE A 140 10.74 -5.10 9.74
CA PHE A 140 10.07 -6.30 10.26
C PHE A 140 10.57 -6.70 11.65
N ASN A 141 11.35 -5.82 12.30
CA ASN A 141 11.85 -6.06 13.65
C ASN A 141 10.72 -5.85 14.66
N PHE A 142 9.85 -6.86 14.83
CA PHE A 142 8.65 -6.79 15.67
C PHE A 142 8.94 -6.36 17.10
N SER A 143 10.04 -6.82 17.69
CA SER A 143 10.45 -6.43 19.05
C SER A 143 10.69 -4.92 19.12
N ALA A 144 11.46 -4.38 18.16
CA ALA A 144 11.77 -2.96 18.14
C ALA A 144 10.57 -2.09 17.74
N ILE A 145 9.69 -2.58 16.85
CA ILE A 145 8.42 -1.94 16.49
C ILE A 145 7.51 -1.85 17.73
N LEU A 146 7.32 -2.95 18.45
CA LEU A 146 6.54 -2.99 19.69
C LEU A 146 7.12 -2.07 20.75
N ALA A 147 8.45 -2.04 20.90
CA ALA A 147 9.12 -1.13 21.83
C ALA A 147 8.84 0.34 21.45
N THR A 148 8.88 0.70 20.17
CA THR A 148 8.51 2.05 19.72
C THR A 148 7.04 2.36 20.02
N ILE A 149 6.10 1.46 19.70
CA ILE A 149 4.67 1.67 20.00
C ILE A 149 4.43 1.80 21.51
N ALA A 150 5.10 0.99 22.32
CA ALA A 150 5.00 1.05 23.77
C ALA A 150 5.55 2.37 24.34
N LYS A 151 6.61 2.92 23.75
CA LYS A 151 7.16 4.25 24.10
C LYS A 151 6.19 5.39 23.76
N ILE A 152 5.50 5.32 22.62
CA ILE A 152 4.43 6.26 22.26
C ILE A 152 3.25 6.11 23.25
N GLY A 153 2.98 4.89 23.67
CA GLY A 153 1.81 4.49 24.44
C GLY A 153 0.68 4.06 23.52
N TRP A 154 0.03 2.94 23.84
CA TRP A 154 -1.04 2.37 23.01
C TRP A 154 -2.23 3.31 22.85
N VAL A 155 -2.63 4.03 23.91
CA VAL A 155 -3.77 4.96 23.82
C VAL A 155 -3.46 6.14 22.89
N PRO A 156 -2.36 6.92 23.08
CA PRO A 156 -1.97 7.95 22.12
C PRO A 156 -1.78 7.43 20.69
N TYR A 157 -1.19 6.24 20.52
CA TYR A 157 -0.97 5.62 19.23
C TYR A 157 -2.30 5.31 18.51
N ILE A 158 -3.25 4.65 19.19
CA ILE A 158 -4.57 4.36 18.63
C ILE A 158 -5.35 5.65 18.33
N ILE A 159 -5.28 6.67 19.19
CA ILE A 159 -5.89 7.98 18.93
C ILE A 159 -5.32 8.58 17.65
N ALA A 160 -3.99 8.54 17.47
CA ALA A 160 -3.35 9.06 16.27
C ALA A 160 -3.83 8.34 15.00
N LEU A 161 -3.99 7.01 15.07
CA LEU A 161 -4.54 6.24 13.97
C LEU A 161 -6.00 6.57 13.68
N VAL A 162 -6.84 6.77 14.70
CA VAL A 162 -8.23 7.20 14.53
C VAL A 162 -8.28 8.56 13.85
N VAL A 163 -7.44 9.51 14.25
CA VAL A 163 -7.32 10.83 13.60
C VAL A 163 -6.92 10.67 12.14
N LEU A 164 -5.92 9.84 11.84
CA LEU A 164 -5.48 9.56 10.47
C LEU A 164 -6.59 8.93 9.63
N ILE A 165 -7.37 7.99 10.20
CA ILE A 165 -8.54 7.39 9.55
C ILE A 165 -9.59 8.45 9.24
N ILE A 166 -9.89 9.35 10.17
CA ILE A 166 -10.84 10.45 9.95
C ILE A 166 -10.36 11.35 8.80
N CYS A 167 -9.09 11.75 8.79
CA CYS A 167 -8.51 12.49 7.68
C CYS A 167 -8.62 11.74 6.35
N GLY A 168 -8.41 10.42 6.37
CA GLY A 168 -8.54 9.55 5.20
C GLY A 168 -9.97 9.43 4.69
N VAL A 169 -10.95 9.36 5.59
CA VAL A 169 -12.38 9.38 5.22
C VAL A 169 -12.75 10.72 4.58
N VAL A 170 -12.31 11.84 5.16
CA VAL A 170 -12.55 13.17 4.59
C VAL A 170 -11.93 13.30 3.20
N PHE A 171 -10.66 12.90 3.05
CA PHE A 171 -9.98 12.87 1.76
C PHE A 171 -10.69 11.96 0.76
N GLY A 172 -11.13 10.78 1.20
CA GLY A 172 -11.88 9.82 0.38
C GLY A 172 -13.21 10.36 -0.11
N ILE A 173 -13.95 11.11 0.71
CA ILE A 173 -15.19 11.79 0.31
C ILE A 173 -14.90 12.84 -0.76
N VAL A 174 -13.86 13.66 -0.57
CA VAL A 174 -13.44 14.67 -1.57
C VAL A 174 -13.10 14.01 -2.90
N VAL A 175 -12.30 12.94 -2.88
CA VAL A 175 -11.93 12.18 -4.08
C VAL A 175 -13.16 11.55 -4.72
N ALA A 176 -14.09 10.98 -3.95
CA ALA A 176 -15.31 10.36 -4.48
C ALA A 176 -16.18 11.37 -5.22
N ILE A 177 -16.33 12.60 -4.68
CA ILE A 177 -17.05 13.70 -5.35
C ILE A 177 -16.33 14.10 -6.64
N LEU A 178 -15.01 14.27 -6.60
CA LEU A 178 -14.23 14.63 -7.78
C LEU A 178 -14.39 13.60 -8.89
N MET A 179 -14.35 12.31 -8.56
CA MET A 179 -14.48 11.21 -9.53
C MET A 179 -15.84 11.16 -10.25
N MET A 180 -16.87 11.85 -9.74
CA MET A 180 -18.14 12.00 -10.45
C MET A 180 -18.02 12.91 -11.68
N ILE A 181 -16.97 13.74 -11.77
CA ILE A 181 -16.70 14.62 -12.91
C ILE A 181 -15.78 13.88 -13.90
N PRO A 182 -16.27 13.51 -15.11
CA PRO A 182 -15.44 12.83 -16.09
C PRO A 182 -14.23 13.68 -16.48
N VAL A 183 -13.08 13.02 -16.67
CA VAL A 183 -11.80 13.62 -17.09
C VAL A 183 -11.19 14.61 -16.08
N ILE A 184 -11.87 15.72 -15.76
CA ILE A 184 -11.37 16.76 -14.84
C ILE A 184 -11.19 16.21 -13.43
N GLY A 185 -12.15 15.42 -12.94
CA GLY A 185 -12.07 14.77 -11.63
C GLY A 185 -10.86 13.85 -11.49
N TRP A 186 -10.58 13.08 -12.55
CA TRP A 186 -9.43 12.18 -12.62
C TRP A 186 -8.11 12.95 -12.63
N LEU A 187 -8.03 14.04 -13.40
CA LEU A 187 -6.86 14.92 -13.41
C LEU A 187 -6.63 15.55 -12.04
N ALA A 188 -7.68 16.10 -11.41
CA ALA A 188 -7.59 16.66 -10.07
C ALA A 188 -7.11 15.63 -9.04
N TYR A 189 -7.60 14.39 -9.12
CA TYR A 189 -7.14 13.31 -8.26
C TYR A 189 -5.63 13.05 -8.40
N LEU A 190 -5.08 13.03 -9.61
CA LEU A 190 -3.64 12.83 -9.82
C LEU A 190 -2.79 13.85 -9.06
N PHE A 191 -3.24 15.10 -8.98
CA PHE A 191 -2.55 16.15 -8.21
C PHE A 191 -2.76 16.03 -6.70
N LEU A 192 -3.85 15.41 -6.24
CA LEU A 192 -4.16 15.22 -4.82
C LEU A 192 -3.48 14.01 -4.20
N ILE A 193 -3.03 13.03 -5.00
CA ILE A 193 -2.30 11.85 -4.51
C ILE A 193 -1.05 12.29 -3.75
N ALA A 194 -0.19 13.12 -4.35
CA ALA A 194 1.09 13.47 -3.74
C ALA A 194 0.94 14.21 -2.39
N PRO A 195 0.12 15.27 -2.26
CA PRO A 195 -0.13 15.93 -0.97
C PRO A 195 -0.68 14.97 0.09
N TRP A 196 -1.58 14.05 -0.28
CA TRP A 196 -2.11 13.06 0.64
C TRP A 196 -1.03 12.14 1.20
N TYR A 197 -0.21 11.56 0.33
CA TYR A 197 0.89 10.68 0.75
C TYR A 197 1.94 11.41 1.60
N ILE A 198 2.26 12.67 1.26
CA ILE A 198 3.18 13.50 2.04
C ILE A 198 2.59 13.83 3.41
N PHE A 199 1.30 14.16 3.48
CA PHE A 199 0.60 14.41 4.75
C PHE A 199 0.65 13.18 5.66
N VAL A 200 0.27 12.01 5.12
CA VAL A 200 0.32 10.74 5.88
C VAL A 200 1.74 10.44 6.34
N ALA A 201 2.72 10.52 5.44
CA ALA A 201 4.12 10.27 5.76
C ALA A 201 4.62 11.21 6.87
N ARG A 202 4.28 12.49 6.79
CA ARG A 202 4.70 13.48 7.79
C ARG A 202 4.01 13.25 9.14
N TYR A 203 2.71 12.94 9.14
CA TYR A 203 1.97 12.61 10.35
C TYR A 203 2.57 11.40 11.06
N VAL A 204 2.86 10.33 10.30
CA VAL A 204 3.47 9.11 10.81
C VAL A 204 4.90 9.37 11.32
N CYS A 205 5.67 10.19 10.61
CA CYS A 205 6.99 10.64 11.07
C CYS A 205 6.91 11.35 12.43
N GLN A 206 5.95 12.27 12.61
CA GLN A 206 5.76 12.98 13.88
C GLN A 206 5.30 12.04 15.01
N LEU A 207 4.42 11.10 14.69
CA LEU A 207 3.99 10.08 15.64
C LEU A 207 5.17 9.21 16.09
N TYR A 208 6.04 8.82 15.18
CA TYR A 208 7.27 8.09 15.50
C TYR A 208 8.23 8.92 16.35
N ASP A 209 8.49 10.18 15.96
CA ASP A 209 9.38 11.10 16.69
C ASP A 209 8.86 11.39 18.11
N SER A 210 7.55 11.31 18.35
CA SER A 210 6.94 11.48 19.69
C SER A 210 7.41 10.42 20.71
N ALA A 211 7.93 9.28 20.23
CA ALA A 211 8.53 8.24 21.06
C ALA A 211 9.93 8.60 21.59
N GLY A 212 10.49 9.76 21.20
CA GLY A 212 11.88 10.14 21.46
C GLY A 212 12.89 9.28 20.70
N ALA A 213 12.51 8.82 19.50
CA ALA A 213 13.27 7.89 18.65
C ALA A 213 13.87 8.56 17.41
#